data_AF-A0A9W5U0V4-F1
#
_entry.id   AF-A0A9W5U0V4-F1
#
_cell.length_a   1.000
_cell.length_b   1.000
_cell.length_c   1.000
_cell.angle_alpha   90.00
_cell.angle_beta   90.00
_cell.angle_gamma   90.00
#
_symmetry.space_group_name_H-M   'P 1'
#
loop_
_entity.id
_entity.type
_entity.pdbx_description
1 polymer ?
#
loop_
_entity_poly.entity_id
_entity_poly.type
_entity_poly.pdbx_seq_one_letter_code
_entity_poly.pdbx_strand_id
1 'polypeptide(L)' 'MGLYDYDFCHNLLYGGWDSGIINNLKDARDEIKQNFKDMDLENASVGEDMGAIVDEMVAELDRLISEIESVHFR' A
#
# COMPACT_ATOMS: atom_id res chain seq x y z
N MET A 1 3.56 31.10 9.53
CA MET A 1 3.26 29.67 9.29
C MET A 1 3.01 29.49 7.80
N GLY A 2 3.81 28.67 7.12
CA GLY A 2 3.44 28.19 5.79
C GLY A 2 2.29 27.20 5.93
N LEU A 3 1.39 27.16 4.94
CA LEU A 3 0.24 26.22 4.94
C LEU A 3 0.67 24.74 4.82
N TYR A 4 1.94 24.48 4.51
CA TYR A 4 2.52 23.16 4.26
C TYR A 4 3.85 23.03 5.01
N ASP A 5 3.81 23.12 6.34
CA ASP A 5 4.98 22.87 7.16
C ASP A 5 5.26 21.36 7.30
N TYR A 6 6.40 21.04 7.92
CA TYR A 6 6.81 19.65 8.14
C TYR A 6 5.72 18.82 8.83
N ASP A 7 5.09 19.37 9.87
CA ASP A 7 4.07 18.66 10.64
C ASP A 7 2.81 18.40 9.80
N PHE A 8 2.39 19.37 8.98
CA PHE A 8 1.30 19.15 8.03
C PHE A 8 1.62 18.01 7.05
N CYS A 9 2.77 18.05 6.40
CA CYS A 9 3.18 17.02 5.43
C CYS A 9 3.35 15.65 6.10
N HIS A 10 3.94 15.60 7.30
CA HIS A 10 4.10 14.37 8.06
C HIS A 10 2.74 13.76 8.43
N ASN A 11 1.80 14.57 8.91
CA ASN A 11 0.46 14.10 9.28
C ASN A 11 -0.37 13.68 8.06
N LEU A 12 -0.16 14.27 6.88
CA LEU A 12 -0.80 13.82 5.64
C LEU A 12 -0.31 12.41 5.23
N LEU A 13 0.98 12.14 5.42
CA LEU A 13 1.59 10.86 5.04
C LEU A 13 1.35 9.75 6.08
N TYR A 14 1.50 10.09 7.37
CA TYR A 14 1.56 9.14 8.48
C TYR A 14 0.47 9.38 9.55
N GLY A 15 -0.48 10.28 9.29
CA GLY A 15 -1.59 10.57 10.21
C GLY A 15 -2.30 9.30 10.66
N GLY A 16 -2.87 9.32 11.87
CA GLY A 16 -3.26 8.18 12.72
C GLY A 16 -3.95 6.98 12.08
N TRP A 17 -5.03 6.49 12.70
CA TRP A 17 -5.59 5.15 12.42
C TRP A 17 -6.47 5.13 11.16
N ASP A 18 -5.95 5.61 10.02
CA ASP A 18 -6.48 5.57 8.62
C ASP A 18 -6.41 6.92 7.88
N SER A 19 -5.83 7.97 8.48
CA SER A 19 -5.76 9.27 7.81
C SER A 19 -4.46 9.50 7.03
N GLY A 20 -3.46 8.64 7.23
CA GLY A 20 -2.17 8.71 6.54
C GLY A 20 -2.20 7.97 5.21
N ILE A 21 -1.77 8.64 4.14
CA ILE A 21 -1.68 8.05 2.79
C ILE A 21 -0.85 6.75 2.81
N ILE A 22 0.29 6.73 3.52
CA ILE A 22 1.16 5.55 3.58
C ILE A 22 0.49 4.42 4.37
N ASN A 23 -0.25 4.74 5.43
CA ASN A 23 -0.97 3.72 6.22
C ASN A 23 -2.04 3.05 5.35
N ASN A 24 -2.87 3.85 4.67
CA ASN A 24 -3.91 3.33 3.78
C ASN A 24 -3.35 2.47 2.63
N LEU A 25 -2.18 2.84 2.07
CA LEU A 25 -1.51 2.04 1.04
C LEU A 25 -0.99 0.71 1.60
N LYS A 26 -0.47 0.70 2.84
CA LYS A 26 -0.02 -0.54 3.52
C LYS A 26 -1.20 -1.45 3.83
N ASP A 27 -2.31 -0.88 4.29
CA ASP A 27 -3.53 -1.63 4.58
C ASP A 27 -4.11 -2.24 3.30
N ALA A 28 -4.23 -1.47 2.21
CA ALA A 28 -4.68 -1.98 0.92
C ALA A 28 -3.80 -3.15 0.41
N ARG A 29 -2.48 -3.04 0.56
CA ARG A 29 -1.54 -4.12 0.20
C ARG A 29 -1.79 -5.38 1.03
N ASP A 30 -2.00 -5.22 2.33
CA ASP A 30 -2.17 -6.35 3.24
C ASP A 30 -3.56 -6.98 3.07
N GLU A 31 -4.60 -6.19 2.78
CA GLU A 31 -5.94 -6.65 2.39
C GLU A 31 -5.93 -7.45 1.09
N ILE A 32 -5.18 -7.01 0.06
CA ILE A 32 -5.04 -7.77 -1.20
C ILE A 32 -4.43 -9.16 -0.93
N LYS A 33 -3.37 -9.23 -0.12
CA LYS A 33 -2.73 -10.50 0.27
C LYS A 33 -3.67 -11.40 1.06
N GLN A 34 -4.42 -10.82 2.00
CA GLN A 34 -5.37 -11.56 2.81
C GLN A 34 -6.53 -12.08 1.96
N ASN A 35 -7.08 -11.26 1.08
CA ASN A 35 -8.14 -11.66 0.15
C ASN A 35 -7.70 -12.84 -0.73
N PHE A 36 -6.49 -12.78 -1.32
CA PHE A 36 -5.96 -13.88 -2.12
C PHE A 36 -5.80 -15.17 -1.29
N LYS A 37 -5.31 -15.07 -0.05
CA LYS A 37 -5.16 -16.22 0.85
C LYS A 37 -6.51 -16.83 1.23
N ASP A 38 -7.54 -16.01 1.34
CA ASP A 38 -8.90 -16.44 1.67
C ASP A 38 -9.68 -16.94 0.44
N MET A 39 -9.14 -16.79 -0.77
CA MET A 39 -9.73 -17.40 -1.97
C MET A 39 -9.50 -18.91 -1.95
N ASP A 40 -10.60 -19.65 -1.97
CA ASP A 40 -10.59 -21.11 -2.13
C ASP A 40 -10.36 -21.47 -3.61
N LEU A 41 -9.10 -21.43 -4.04
CA LEU A 41 -8.70 -21.77 -5.41
C LEU A 41 -8.42 -23.27 -5.52
N GLU A 42 -9.46 -24.04 -5.87
CA GLU A 42 -9.37 -25.50 -6.04
C GLU A 42 -8.53 -25.92 -7.28
N ASN A 43 -8.31 -25.00 -8.22
CA ASN A 43 -7.54 -25.26 -9.44
C ASN A 43 -6.13 -24.63 -9.35
N ALA A 44 -5.10 -25.47 -9.41
CA ALA A 44 -3.70 -25.04 -9.30
C ALA A 44 -3.28 -23.99 -10.35
N SER A 45 -3.73 -24.11 -11.61
CA SER A 45 -3.36 -23.13 -12.65
C SER A 45 -4.02 -21.77 -12.42
N VAL A 46 -5.26 -21.77 -11.92
CA VAL A 46 -5.96 -20.53 -11.53
C VAL A 46 -5.27 -19.90 -10.32
N GLY A 47 -4.79 -20.71 -9.38
CA GLY A 47 -3.98 -20.27 -8.23
C GLY A 47 -2.68 -19.59 -8.65
N GLU A 48 -1.95 -20.17 -9.59
CA GLU A 48 -0.70 -19.62 -10.11
C GLU A 48 -0.92 -18.29 -10.86
N ASP A 49 -1.88 -18.26 -11.78
CA ASP A 49 -2.19 -17.04 -12.55
C ASP A 49 -2.66 -15.90 -11.64
N MET A 50 -3.55 -16.21 -10.69
CA MET A 50 -4.05 -15.23 -9.74
C MET A 50 -2.94 -14.76 -8.77
N GLY A 51 -2.05 -15.67 -8.35
CA GLY A 51 -0.89 -15.35 -7.54
C GLY A 51 0.03 -14.35 -8.23
N ALA A 52 0.31 -14.55 -9.52
CA ALA A 52 1.13 -13.60 -10.30
C ALA A 52 0.50 -12.21 -10.38
N ILE A 53 -0.82 -12.12 -10.55
CA ILE A 53 -1.56 -10.84 -10.57
C ILE A 53 -1.46 -10.16 -9.20
N VAL A 54 -1.66 -10.92 -8.12
CA VAL A 54 -1.59 -10.41 -6.74
C VAL A 54 -0.18 -9.91 -6.42
N ASP A 55 0.86 -10.63 -6.84
CA ASP A 55 2.26 -10.23 -6.67
C ASP A 55 2.56 -8.91 -7.42
N GLU A 56 2.03 -8.73 -8.63
CA GLU A 56 2.17 -7.48 -9.38
C GLU A 56 1.49 -6.30 -8.67
N MET A 57 0.26 -6.48 -8.19
CA MET A 57 -0.47 -5.47 -7.44
C MET A 57 0.27 -5.06 -6.16
N VAL A 58 0.80 -6.03 -5.41
CA VAL A 58 1.60 -5.78 -4.21
C VAL A 58 2.88 -5.02 -4.55
N ALA A 59 3.57 -5.41 -5.62
CA ALA A 59 4.80 -4.76 -6.05
C ALA A 59 4.57 -3.30 -6.48
N GLU A 60 3.43 -2.99 -7.11
CA GLU A 60 3.06 -1.62 -7.48
C GLU A 60 2.82 -0.75 -6.23
N LEU A 61 2.11 -1.28 -5.23
CA LEU A 61 1.90 -0.57 -3.95
C LEU A 61 3.21 -0.34 -3.19
N ASP A 62 4.10 -1.33 -3.14
CA ASP A 62 5.41 -1.18 -2.49
C ASP A 62 6.28 -0.13 -3.20
N ARG A 63 6.22 -0.04 -4.54
CA ARG A 63 6.90 1.03 -5.30
C ARG A 63 6.33 2.40 -5.00
N LEU A 64 5.00 2.54 -4.98
CA LEU A 64 4.34 3.81 -4.68
C LEU A 64 4.67 4.31 -3.27
N ILE A 65 4.64 3.42 -2.27
CA ILE A 65 5.04 3.74 -0.89
C ILE A 65 6.49 4.23 -0.88
N SER A 66 7.40 3.49 -1.53
CA SER A 66 8.82 3.85 -1.59
C SER A 66 9.06 5.20 -2.27
N GLU A 67 8.31 5.50 -3.34
CA GLU A 67 8.38 6.79 -4.03
C GLU A 67 7.95 7.95 -3.12
N ILE A 68 6.83 7.78 -2.41
CA ILE A 68 6.33 8.78 -1.45
C ILE A 68 7.34 8.99 -0.32
N GLU A 69 7.87 7.90 0.28
CA GLU A 69 8.84 7.95 1.37
C GLU A 69 10.19 8.58 0.95
N SER A 70 10.53 8.54 -0.35
CA SER A 70 11.74 9.17 -0.90
C SER A 70 11.66 10.69 -1.00
N VAL A 71 10.46 11.27 -0.90
CA VAL A 71 10.26 12.72 -0.95
C VAL A 71 10.57 13.32 0.43
N HIS A 72 11.73 13.98 0.51
CA HIS A 72 12.10 14.75 1.70
C HIS A 72 11.72 16.23 1.52
N PHE A 73 10.71 16.68 2.28
CA PHE A 73 10.38 18.10 2.39
C PHE A 73 11.53 18.82 3.11
N ARG A 74 12.06 19.87 2.50
CA ARG A 74 13.11 20.74 3.06
C ARG A 74 12.53 21.81 3.97
#